data_AF-A0A843LA10-F1
#
_entry.id   AF-A0A843LA10-F1
#
_cell.length_a   1.000
_cell.length_b   1.000
_cell.length_c   1.000
_cell.angle_alpha   90.00
_cell.angle_beta   90.00
_cell.angle_gamma   90.00
#
_symmetry.space_group_name_H-M   'P 1'
#
loop_
_entity.id
_entity.type
_entity.pdbx_description
1 polymer ?
#
loop_
_entity_poly.entity_id
_entity_poly.type
_entity_poly.pdbx_seq_one_letter_code
_entity_poly.pdbx_strand_id
1 'polypeptide(L)'
;MGSKVSAVELEQIRKLVDTGVYLNTSDFVRDAIRDKLAAIKIIKYRNIDYETAKKEVIGYFQRRGEAYPSEIEEDLELDYHLICDIINELKREGRLEVL
;
A
#
# COMPACT_ATOMS: atom_id res chain seq x y z
N MET A 1 -9.09 25.84 9.04
CA MET A 1 -9.56 26.75 7.97
C MET A 1 -9.37 26.03 6.64
N GLY A 2 -10.35 26.05 5.74
CA GLY A 2 -10.19 25.46 4.40
C GLY A 2 -9.66 26.52 3.42
N SER A 3 -8.58 26.21 2.70
CA SER A 3 -8.12 27.00 1.55
C SER A 3 -8.86 26.55 0.29
N LYS A 4 -9.22 27.49 -0.57
CA LYS A 4 -9.77 27.21 -1.90
C LYS A 4 -8.61 27.10 -2.90
N VAL A 5 -8.81 26.32 -3.96
CA VAL A 5 -7.93 26.34 -5.14
C VAL A 5 -7.91 27.76 -5.71
N SER A 6 -6.73 28.35 -5.79
CA SER A 6 -6.52 29.67 -6.36
C SER A 6 -6.68 29.66 -7.89
N ALA A 7 -6.86 30.84 -8.48
CA ALA A 7 -6.95 30.96 -9.93
C ALA A 7 -5.68 30.46 -10.65
N VAL A 8 -4.50 30.68 -10.04
CA VAL A 8 -3.21 30.23 -10.56
C VAL A 8 -3.12 28.70 -10.56
N GLU A 9 -3.48 28.06 -9.45
CA GLU A 9 -3.49 26.60 -9.34
C GLU A 9 -4.51 25.99 -10.32
N LEU A 10 -5.68 26.60 -10.49
CA LEU A 10 -6.68 26.14 -11.45
C LEU A 10 -6.16 26.20 -12.90
N GLU A 11 -5.42 27.25 -13.26
CA GLU A 11 -4.80 27.36 -14.58
C GLU A 11 -3.74 26.28 -14.81
N GLN A 12 -2.93 25.97 -13.80
CA GLN A 12 -1.96 24.88 -13.87
C GLN A 12 -2.65 23.52 -14.06
N ILE A 13 -3.73 23.26 -13.33
CA ILE A 13 -4.50 22.01 -13.50
C ILE A 13 -5.08 21.91 -14.91
N ARG A 14 -5.57 23.03 -15.48
CA ARG A 14 -6.07 23.04 -16.87
C ARG A 14 -4.98 22.70 -17.88
N LYS A 15 -3.76 23.21 -17.71
CA LYS A 15 -2.62 22.86 -18.59
C LYS A 15 -2.35 21.35 -18.58
N LEU A 16 -2.46 20.69 -17.43
CA LEU A 16 -2.28 19.23 -17.33
C LEU A 16 -3.39 18.47 -18.07
N VAL A 17 -4.63 18.94 -17.97
CA VAL A 17 -5.76 18.38 -18.75
C VAL A 17 -5.54 18.58 -20.24
N ASP A 18 -5.12 19.77 -20.67
CA ASP A 18 -4.88 20.09 -22.08
C ASP A 18 -3.74 19.24 -22.69
N THR A 19 -2.75 18.84 -21.88
CA THR A 19 -1.71 17.90 -22.29
C THR A 19 -2.17 16.44 -22.38
N GLY A 20 -3.40 16.14 -21.95
CA GLY A 20 -3.96 14.79 -21.94
C GLY A 20 -3.49 13.91 -20.77
N VAL A 21 -2.78 14.47 -19.79
CA VAL A 21 -2.34 13.74 -18.58
C VAL A 21 -3.54 13.35 -17.71
N TYR A 22 -4.60 14.17 -17.71
CA TYR A 22 -5.85 13.92 -17.00
C TYR A 22 -7.05 14.14 -17.93
N LEU A 23 -8.12 13.37 -17.73
CA LEU A 23 -9.33 13.47 -18.57
C LEU A 23 -10.06 14.81 -18.40
N ASN A 24 -10.03 15.37 -17.19
CA ASN A 24 -10.60 16.67 -16.83
C ASN A 24 -10.11 17.08 -15.42
N THR A 25 -10.49 18.29 -14.99
CA THR A 25 -10.16 18.79 -13.65
C THR A 25 -10.66 17.88 -12.52
N SER A 26 -11.83 17.24 -12.67
CA SER A 26 -12.35 16.31 -11.65
C SER A 26 -11.53 15.03 -11.55
N ASP A 27 -10.95 14.57 -12.65
CA ASP A 27 -10.04 13.44 -12.68
C ASP A 27 -8.75 13.72 -11.89
N PHE A 28 -8.13 14.88 -12.16
CA PHE A 28 -7.00 15.39 -11.36
C PHE A 28 -7.33 15.45 -9.86
N VAL A 29 -8.48 16.04 -9.50
CA VAL A 29 -8.89 16.17 -8.10
C VAL A 29 -9.07 14.80 -7.45
N ARG A 30 -9.67 13.83 -8.17
CA ARG A 30 -9.87 12.48 -7.64
C ARG A 30 -8.53 11.76 -7.42
N ASP A 31 -7.58 11.92 -8.33
CA ASP A 31 -6.24 11.37 -8.21
C ASP A 31 -5.50 11.96 -7.01
N ALA A 32 -5.51 13.30 -6.87
CA ALA A 32 -4.92 13.98 -5.72
C ALA A 32 -5.58 13.58 -4.38
N ILE A 33 -6.89 13.35 -4.36
CA ILE A 33 -7.60 12.83 -3.18
C ILE A 33 -7.11 11.41 -2.85
N ARG A 34 -7.00 10.53 -3.85
CA ARG A 34 -6.50 9.16 -3.64
C ARG A 34 -5.07 9.14 -3.11
N ASP A 35 -4.20 9.96 -3.69
CA ASP A 35 -2.82 10.13 -3.23
C ASP A 35 -2.76 10.55 -1.77
N LYS A 36 -3.55 11.58 -1.39
CA LYS A 36 -3.63 12.02 0.01
C LYS A 36 -4.22 10.98 0.94
N LEU A 37 -5.25 10.24 0.52
CA LEU A 37 -5.84 9.16 1.31
C LEU A 37 -4.88 7.99 1.50
N ALA A 38 -4.09 7.64 0.48
CA ALA A 38 -3.04 6.64 0.58
C ALA A 38 -1.93 7.08 1.54
N ALA A 39 -1.49 8.34 1.45
CA ALA A 39 -0.45 8.89 2.32
C ALA A 39 -0.83 8.94 3.81
N ILE A 40 -2.13 9.01 4.13
CA ILE A 40 -2.62 8.98 5.51
C ILE A 40 -3.21 7.63 5.91
N LYS A 41 -3.12 6.62 5.04
CA LYS A 41 -3.58 5.26 5.34
C LYS A 41 -2.70 4.74 6.49
N ILE A 42 -3.19 4.90 7.72
CA ILE A 42 -2.60 4.27 8.88
C ILE A 42 -2.85 2.78 8.68
N ILE A 43 -1.80 2.02 8.37
CA ILE A 43 -1.85 0.57 8.41
C ILE A 43 -2.17 0.22 9.88
N LYS A 44 -3.41 -0.21 10.13
CA LYS A 44 -3.82 -0.64 11.47
C LYS A 44 -3.29 -2.04 11.67
N TYR A 45 -2.14 -2.18 12.31
CA TYR A 45 -1.64 -3.51 12.61
C TYR A 45 -2.62 -4.29 13.49
N ARG A 46 -3.01 -5.46 13.02
CA ARG A 46 -3.81 -6.39 13.81
C ARG A 46 -2.91 -6.95 14.92
N ASN A 47 -3.36 -6.81 16.17
CA ASN A 47 -2.69 -7.42 17.31
C ASN A 47 -3.11 -8.91 17.40
N ILE A 48 -2.39 -9.76 16.68
CA ILE A 48 -2.58 -11.22 16.67
C ILE A 48 -1.33 -11.92 17.20
N ASP A 49 -1.48 -13.16 17.66
CA ASP A 49 -0.35 -13.96 18.10
C ASP A 49 0.52 -14.42 16.91
N TYR A 50 1.78 -14.74 17.23
CA TYR A 50 2.78 -15.14 16.25
C TYR A 50 2.37 -16.34 15.39
N GLU A 51 1.72 -17.34 15.98
CA GLU A 51 1.34 -18.57 15.26
C GLU A 51 0.21 -18.32 14.27
N THR A 52 -0.75 -17.47 14.64
CA THR A 52 -1.80 -16.99 13.72
C THR A 52 -1.19 -16.19 12.58
N ALA A 53 -0.29 -15.24 12.88
CA ALA A 53 0.41 -14.45 11.87
C ALA A 53 1.21 -15.34 10.90
N LYS A 54 1.98 -16.31 11.43
CA LYS A 54 2.77 -17.27 10.64
C LYS A 54 1.89 -18.07 9.67
N LYS A 55 0.74 -18.57 10.13
CA LYS A 55 -0.23 -19.29 9.27
C LYS A 55 -0.77 -18.41 8.15
N GLU A 56 -1.12 -17.17 8.46
CA GLU A 56 -1.64 -16.25 7.45
C GLU A 56 -0.59 -15.87 6.40
N VAL A 57 0.65 -15.60 6.81
CA VAL A 57 1.78 -15.33 5.91
C VAL A 57 2.04 -16.53 5.00
N ILE A 58 2.10 -17.75 5.54
CA ILE A 58 2.23 -18.98 4.73
C ILE A 58 1.09 -19.09 3.72
N GLY A 59 -0.16 -18.88 4.17
CA GLY A 59 -1.34 -18.92 3.32
C GLY A 59 -1.32 -17.86 2.21
N TYR A 60 -0.69 -16.71 2.47
CA TYR A 60 -0.50 -15.65 1.48
C TYR A 60 0.43 -16.10 0.35
N PHE A 61 1.60 -16.62 0.69
CA PHE A 61 2.55 -17.18 -0.29
C PHE A 61 1.94 -18.34 -1.09
N GLN A 62 1.18 -19.23 -0.45
CA GLN A 62 0.50 -20.34 -1.15
C GLN A 62 -0.51 -19.87 -2.20
N ARG A 63 -1.14 -18.71 -2.01
CA ARG A 63 -2.14 -18.17 -2.95
C ARG A 63 -1.51 -17.36 -4.08
N ARG A 64 -0.47 -16.59 -3.80
CA ARG A 64 0.13 -15.65 -4.77
C ARG A 64 1.45 -16.14 -5.38
N GLY A 65 2.07 -17.16 -4.81
CA GLY A 65 3.39 -17.68 -5.21
C GLY A 65 4.52 -16.83 -4.65
N GLU A 66 4.63 -15.59 -5.12
CA GLU A 66 5.65 -14.62 -4.71
C GLU A 66 4.99 -13.35 -4.18
N ALA A 67 5.61 -12.74 -3.18
CA ALA A 67 5.12 -11.50 -2.57
C ALA A 67 6.26 -10.75 -1.89
N TYR A 68 6.26 -9.44 -2.02
CA TYR A 68 7.13 -8.57 -1.24
C TYR A 68 6.58 -8.42 0.19
N PRO A 69 7.46 -8.29 1.21
CA PRO A 69 7.02 -8.08 2.60
C PRO A 69 6.06 -6.89 2.78
N SER A 70 6.21 -5.82 2.00
CA SER A 70 5.31 -4.66 2.01
C SER A 70 3.91 -4.97 1.48
N GLU A 71 3.77 -5.88 0.51
CA GLU A 71 2.46 -6.32 0.02
C GLU A 71 1.73 -7.14 1.09
N ILE A 72 2.48 -7.94 1.85
CA ILE A 72 1.97 -8.73 2.98
C ILE A 72 1.56 -7.81 4.14
N GLU A 73 2.36 -6.79 4.42
CA GLU A 73 2.08 -5.76 5.44
C GLU A 73 0.78 -5.02 5.13
N GLU A 74 0.58 -4.60 3.87
CA GLU A 74 -0.63 -3.89 3.47
C GLU A 74 -1.88 -4.79 3.43
N ASP A 75 -1.77 -6.01 2.89
CA ASP A 75 -2.94 -6.89 2.69
C ASP A 75 -3.35 -7.62 3.96
N LEU A 76 -2.39 -8.04 4.79
CA LEU A 76 -2.65 -8.72 6.06
C LEU A 76 -2.73 -7.76 7.24
N GLU A 77 -2.37 -6.48 7.05
CA GLU A 77 -2.29 -5.49 8.12
C GLU A 77 -1.47 -6.02 9.31
N LEU A 78 -0.30 -6.61 9.02
CA LEU A 78 0.63 -7.14 10.01
C LEU A 78 1.89 -6.28 10.07
N ASP A 79 2.49 -6.19 11.25
CA ASP A 79 3.72 -5.42 11.44
C ASP A 79 4.85 -5.94 10.53
N TYR A 80 5.56 -5.02 9.88
CA TYR A 80 6.63 -5.35 8.94
C TYR A 80 7.75 -6.18 9.58
N HIS A 81 8.14 -5.88 10.82
CA HIS A 81 9.18 -6.64 11.51
C HIS A 81 8.72 -8.05 11.82
N LEU A 82 7.47 -8.22 12.28
CA LEU A 82 6.86 -9.53 12.48
C LEU A 82 6.85 -10.36 11.18
N ILE A 83 6.50 -9.76 10.05
CA ILE A 83 6.54 -10.42 8.73
C ILE A 83 7.97 -10.85 8.38
N CYS A 84 8.95 -9.97 8.56
CA CYS A 84 10.36 -10.28 8.29
C CYS A 84 10.86 -11.45 9.16
N ASP A 85 10.51 -11.48 10.44
CA ASP A 85 10.87 -12.56 11.36
C ASP A 85 10.27 -13.90 10.91
N ILE A 86 8.98 -13.90 10.54
CA ILE A 86 8.29 -15.08 10.01
C ILE A 86 8.95 -15.57 8.72
N ILE A 87 9.25 -14.68 7.77
CA ILE A 87 9.89 -15.05 6.50
C ILE A 87 11.28 -15.66 6.76
N ASN A 88 12.07 -15.07 7.65
CA ASN A 88 13.39 -15.58 8.01
C ASN A 88 13.31 -16.96 8.66
N GLU A 89 12.32 -17.19 9.52
CA GLU A 89 12.06 -18.51 10.09
C GLU A 89 11.66 -19.53 9.01
N LEU A 90 10.75 -19.17 8.10
CA LEU A 90 10.32 -20.06 7.01
C LEU A 90 11.46 -20.41 6.06
N LYS A 91 12.37 -19.47 5.78
CA LYS A 91 13.60 -19.71 5.02
C LYS A 91 14.52 -20.70 5.76
N ARG A 92 14.69 -20.53 7.08
CA ARG A 92 15.47 -21.48 7.91
C ARG A 92 14.84 -22.87 7.97
N GLU A 93 13.52 -22.96 7.96
CA GLU A 93 12.76 -24.23 7.89
C GLU A 93 12.80 -24.87 6.48
N GLY A 94 13.34 -24.19 5.47
CA GLY A 94 13.33 -24.66 4.07
C GLY A 94 11.94 -24.66 3.43
N ARG A 95 10.99 -23.88 3.98
CA ARG A 95 9.61 -23.78 3.51
C ARG A 95 9.35 -22.61 2.57
N LEU A 96 10.37 -21.77 2.38
CA LEU A 96 10.36 -20.64 1.47
C LEU A 96 11.72 -20.59 0.77
N GLU A 97 11.72 -20.55 -0.55
CA GLU A 97 12.94 -20.29 -1.32
C GLU A 97 13.33 -18.81 -1.20
N VAL A 98 14.63 -18.54 -1.30
CA VAL A 98 15.15 -17.17 -1.29
C VAL A 98 14.79 -16.54 -2.64
N LEU A 99 13.79 -15.66 -2.66
CA LEU A 99 13.55 -14.71 -3.76
C LEU A 99 14.82 -13.90 -4.03
#